data_AF-A0A943FKJ1-F1
#
_entry.id   AF-A0A943FKJ1-F1
#
_cell.length_a   1.000
_cell.length_b   1.000
_cell.length_c   1.000
_cell.angle_alpha   90.00
_cell.angle_beta   90.00
_cell.angle_gamma   90.00
#
_symmetry.space_group_name_H-M   'P 1'
#
loop_
_entity.id
_entity.type
_entity.pdbx_description
1 polymer ?
#
loop_
_entity_poly.entity_id
_entity_poly.type
_entity_poly.pdbx_seq_one_letter_code
_entity_poly.pdbx_strand_id
1 'polypeptide(L)'
;MLYLISAAAGLIGGIAAVLLFGGRRSRRKKEQDRRKIEFSKLVLSAVLLTYFAGFVIGVRVVILDPSQLGVFLAYVGTPAATAIGFYSWKAKAENVVKIKQANPTATEGMPVDLNNIQP
;
A
#
# COMPACT_ATOMS: atom_id res chain seq x y z
N MET A 1 -32.59 3.55 3.14
CA MET A 1 -32.33 3.86 1.71
C MET A 1 -31.24 4.90 1.48
N LEU A 2 -31.13 5.97 2.29
CA LEU A 2 -30.10 7.02 2.08
C LEU A 2 -28.64 6.57 2.32
N TYR A 3 -28.42 5.65 3.28
CA TYR A 3 -27.07 5.17 3.65
C TYR A 3 -26.39 4.32 2.57
N LEU A 4 -27.18 3.55 1.80
CA LEU A 4 -26.69 2.75 0.67
C LEU A 4 -26.20 3.62 -0.49
N ILE A 5 -26.89 4.74 -0.74
CA ILE A 5 -26.53 5.70 -1.80
C ILE A 5 -25.24 6.45 -1.42
N SER A 6 -25.07 6.79 -0.14
CA SER A 6 -23.85 7.45 0.36
C SER A 6 -22.62 6.52 0.32
N ALA A 7 -22.79 5.25 0.71
CA ALA A 7 -21.72 4.25 0.62
C ALA A 7 -21.31 3.97 -0.84
N ALA A 8 -22.29 3.88 -1.76
CA ALA A 8 -22.03 3.73 -3.19
C ALA A 8 -21.33 4.97 -3.78
N ALA A 9 -21.73 6.18 -3.38
CA ALA A 9 -21.10 7.43 -3.82
C ALA A 9 -19.65 7.55 -3.33
N GLY A 10 -19.37 7.11 -2.09
CA GLY A 10 -18.01 7.07 -1.54
C GLY A 10 -17.08 6.11 -2.29
N LEU A 11 -17.58 4.93 -2.67
CA LEU A 11 -16.82 3.95 -3.47
C LEU A 11 -16.56 4.44 -4.90
N ILE A 12 -17.56 5.04 -5.55
CA ILE A 12 -17.42 5.60 -6.91
C ILE A 12 -16.44 6.79 -6.90
N GLY A 13 -16.54 7.66 -5.89
CA GLY A 13 -15.61 8.78 -5.69
C GLY A 13 -14.17 8.31 -5.42
N GLY A 14 -14.00 7.26 -4.61
CA GLY A 14 -12.69 6.65 -4.34
C GLY A 14 -12.06 6.01 -5.59
N ILE A 15 -12.84 5.26 -6.38
CA ILE A 15 -12.38 4.67 -7.64
C ILE A 15 -12.03 5.77 -8.66
N ALA A 16 -12.86 6.82 -8.77
CA ALA A 16 -12.58 7.96 -9.63
C ALA A 16 -11.31 8.70 -9.19
N ALA A 17 -11.10 8.89 -7.89
CA ALA A 17 -9.89 9.51 -7.36
C ALA A 17 -8.64 8.66 -7.66
N VAL A 18 -8.71 7.33 -7.51
CA VAL A 18 -7.62 6.40 -7.85
C VAL A 18 -7.34 6.39 -9.35
N LEU A 19 -8.37 6.43 -10.21
CA LEU A 19 -8.19 6.50 -11.66
C LEU A 19 -7.63 7.85 -12.11
N LEU A 20 -8.05 8.96 -11.49
CA LEU A 20 -7.53 10.29 -11.81
C LEU A 20 -6.10 10.51 -11.29
N PHE A 21 -5.78 10.04 -10.08
CA PHE A 21 -4.41 10.08 -9.54
C PHE A 21 -3.48 9.08 -10.25
N GLY A 22 -3.96 7.87 -10.54
CA GLY A 22 -3.24 6.87 -11.33
C GLY A 22 -2.99 7.33 -12.76
N GLY A 23 -3.99 7.95 -13.41
CA GLY A 23 -3.89 8.53 -14.74
C GLY A 23 -2.94 9.73 -14.82
N ARG A 24 -2.96 10.63 -13.82
CA ARG A 24 -2.01 11.76 -13.74
C ARG A 24 -0.57 11.30 -13.48
N ARG A 25 -0.36 10.29 -12.64
CA ARG A 25 0.99 9.72 -12.39
C ARG A 25 1.52 8.96 -13.62
N SER A 26 0.64 8.27 -14.35
CA SER A 26 0.96 7.57 -15.60
C SER A 26 1.36 8.53 -16.72
N ARG A 27 0.67 9.68 -16.86
CA ARG A 27 1.02 10.70 -17.86
C ARG A 27 2.38 11.37 -17.60
N ARG A 28 2.74 11.66 -16.34
CA ARG A 28 4.07 12.23 -16.01
C ARG A 28 5.22 11.23 -16.14
N LYS A 29 4.96 9.92 -16.13
CA LYS A 29 5.99 8.89 -16.32
C LYS A 29 6.23 8.50 -17.79
N LYS A 30 5.30 8.85 -18.69
CA LYS A 30 5.34 8.43 -20.09
C LYS A 30 6.46 9.11 -20.90
N GLU A 31 7.10 10.13 -20.36
CA GLU A 31 8.17 10.86 -21.03
C GLU A 31 9.59 10.41 -20.60
N GLN A 32 9.74 9.70 -19.47
CA GLN A 32 11.06 9.32 -18.95
C GLN A 32 11.34 7.79 -18.97
N ASP A 33 10.31 6.94 -19.07
CA ASP A 33 10.44 5.48 -18.84
C ASP A 33 10.47 4.65 -20.14
N ARG A 34 11.21 5.11 -21.17
CA ARG A 34 11.56 4.28 -22.35
C ARG A 34 12.64 3.23 -22.05
N ARG A 35 12.98 2.97 -20.79
CA ARG A 35 14.04 2.03 -20.41
C ARG A 35 13.55 1.03 -19.37
N LYS A 36 13.23 -0.17 -19.88
CA LYS A 36 13.10 -1.44 -19.16
C LYS A 36 11.91 -1.52 -18.21
N ILE A 37 10.80 -2.04 -18.74
CA ILE A 37 9.77 -2.67 -17.93
C ILE A 37 10.44 -3.85 -17.22
N GLU A 38 10.85 -3.65 -15.96
CA GLU A 38 11.39 -4.72 -15.12
C GLU A 38 10.29 -5.76 -14.89
N PHE A 39 10.60 -7.04 -15.10
CA PHE A 39 9.67 -8.16 -14.90
C PHE A 39 8.93 -8.08 -13.55
N SER A 40 9.61 -7.61 -12.49
CA SER A 40 9.00 -7.35 -11.18
C SER A 40 7.84 -6.37 -11.19
N LYS A 41 7.89 -5.31 -12.01
CA LYS A 41 6.79 -4.34 -12.12
C LYS A 41 5.57 -4.95 -12.81
N LEU A 42 5.81 -5.80 -13.82
CA LEU A 42 4.74 -6.53 -14.50
C LEU A 42 4.09 -7.56 -13.57
N VAL A 43 4.89 -8.39 -12.90
CA VAL A 43 4.39 -9.37 -11.94
C VAL A 43 3.60 -8.67 -10.82
N LEU A 44 4.14 -7.59 -10.26
CA LEU A 44 3.44 -6.79 -9.26
C LEU A 44 2.11 -6.24 -9.80
N SER A 45 2.10 -5.74 -11.04
CA SER A 45 0.87 -5.23 -11.66
C SER A 45 -0.17 -6.34 -11.87
N ALA A 46 0.24 -7.54 -12.26
CA ALA A 46 -0.64 -8.69 -12.44
C ALA A 46 -1.25 -9.14 -11.11
N VAL A 47 -0.44 -9.26 -10.05
CA VAL A 47 -0.92 -9.58 -8.71
C VAL A 47 -1.92 -8.53 -8.21
N LEU A 48 -1.61 -7.24 -8.40
CA LEU A 48 -2.50 -6.17 -7.98
C LEU A 48 -3.83 -6.17 -8.75
N LEU A 49 -3.79 -6.50 -10.04
CA LEU A 49 -4.99 -6.65 -10.86
C LEU A 49 -5.88 -7.79 -10.35
N THR A 50 -5.29 -8.94 -10.01
CA THR A 50 -6.04 -10.05 -9.41
C THR A 50 -6.65 -9.68 -8.06
N TYR A 51 -5.96 -8.88 -7.25
CA TYR A 51 -6.50 -8.35 -5.99
C TYR A 51 -7.72 -7.46 -6.20
N PHE A 52 -7.69 -6.57 -7.21
CA PHE A 52 -8.84 -5.73 -7.55
C PHE A 52 -10.03 -6.53 -8.11
N ALA A 53 -9.78 -7.59 -8.89
CA ALA A 53 -10.84 -8.49 -9.33
C ALA A 53 -11.54 -9.16 -8.13
N GLY A 54 -10.76 -9.67 -7.17
CA GLY A 54 -11.28 -10.19 -5.90
C GLY A 54 -12.07 -9.17 -5.09
N PHE A 55 -11.64 -7.89 -5.09
CA PHE A 55 -12.35 -6.81 -4.43
C PHE A 55 -13.75 -6.58 -5.03
N VAL A 56 -13.86 -6.52 -6.36
CA VAL A 56 -15.15 -6.31 -7.04
C VAL A 56 -16.12 -7.47 -6.73
N ILE A 57 -15.61 -8.71 -6.77
CA ILE A 57 -16.40 -9.90 -6.42
C ILE A 57 -16.83 -9.83 -4.95
N GLY A 58 -15.91 -9.50 -4.04
CA GLY A 58 -16.18 -9.36 -2.61
C GLY A 58 -17.27 -8.33 -2.31
N VAL A 59 -17.23 -7.16 -2.95
CA VAL A 59 -18.28 -6.13 -2.83
C VAL A 59 -19.63 -6.68 -3.28
N ARG A 60 -19.67 -7.43 -4.40
CA ARG A 60 -20.92 -8.05 -4.88
C ARG A 60 -21.47 -9.06 -3.89
N VAL A 61 -20.62 -9.89 -3.31
CA VAL A 61 -21.01 -10.88 -2.30
C VAL A 61 -21.58 -10.20 -1.06
N VAL A 62 -20.94 -9.15 -0.55
CA VAL A 62 -21.41 -8.41 0.64
C VAL A 62 -22.75 -7.71 0.40
N ILE A 63 -23.01 -7.22 -0.82
CA ILE A 63 -24.31 -6.63 -1.17
C ILE A 63 -25.43 -7.68 -1.13
N LEU A 64 -25.15 -8.91 -1.57
CA LEU A 64 -26.11 -10.01 -1.58
C LEU A 64 -26.30 -10.63 -0.19
N ASP A 65 -25.21 -10.76 0.56
CA ASP A 65 -25.18 -11.32 1.90
C ASP A 65 -24.30 -10.46 2.83
N PRO A 66 -24.93 -9.55 3.60
CA PRO A 66 -24.22 -8.68 4.54
C PRO A 66 -23.45 -9.41 5.64
N SER A 67 -23.77 -10.68 5.93
CA SER A 67 -23.04 -11.46 6.93
C SER A 67 -21.56 -11.67 6.55
N GLN A 68 -21.24 -11.62 5.25
CA GLN A 68 -19.88 -11.76 4.71
C GLN A 68 -19.02 -10.49 4.84
N LEU A 69 -19.57 -9.40 5.40
CA LEU A 69 -18.84 -8.13 5.55
C LEU A 69 -17.53 -8.31 6.33
N GLY A 70 -17.53 -9.14 7.38
CA GLY A 70 -16.33 -9.42 8.17
C GLY A 70 -15.22 -10.09 7.34
N VAL A 71 -15.56 -11.05 6.50
CA VAL A 71 -14.63 -11.75 5.61
C VAL A 71 -14.07 -10.79 4.56
N PHE A 72 -14.93 -9.95 3.98
CA PHE A 72 -14.51 -8.92 3.03
C PHE A 72 -13.58 -7.88 3.65
N LEU A 73 -13.89 -7.40 4.86
CA LEU A 73 -13.04 -6.44 5.58
C LEU A 73 -11.70 -7.07 5.98
N ALA A 74 -11.66 -8.35 6.34
CA ALA A 74 -10.41 -9.06 6.55
C ALA A 74 -9.57 -9.12 5.26
N TYR A 75 -10.18 -9.50 4.14
CA TYR A 75 -9.52 -9.52 2.83
C TYR A 75 -8.89 -8.16 2.44
N VAL A 76 -9.61 -7.06 2.68
CA VAL A 76 -9.13 -5.70 2.38
C VAL A 76 -8.12 -5.20 3.43
N GLY A 77 -8.38 -5.51 4.69
CA GLY A 77 -7.62 -5.02 5.84
C GLY A 77 -6.25 -5.68 5.95
N THR A 78 -6.11 -6.95 5.58
CA THR A 78 -4.85 -7.68 5.70
C THR A 78 -3.71 -7.02 4.91
N PRO A 79 -3.82 -6.74 3.60
CA PRO A 79 -2.75 -6.06 2.87
C PRO A 79 -2.45 -4.65 3.40
N ALA A 80 -3.48 -3.92 3.86
CA ALA A 80 -3.30 -2.58 4.42
C ALA A 80 -2.52 -2.63 5.75
N ALA A 81 -2.90 -3.54 6.66
CA ALA A 81 -2.19 -3.75 7.91
C ALA A 81 -0.75 -4.23 7.67
N THR A 82 -0.55 -5.13 6.71
CA THR A 82 0.79 -5.58 6.30
C THR A 82 1.64 -4.40 5.81
N ALA A 83 1.11 -3.56 4.91
CA ALA A 83 1.83 -2.39 4.43
C ALA A 83 2.20 -1.42 5.57
N ILE A 84 1.24 -1.11 6.46
CA ILE A 84 1.47 -0.25 7.62
C ILE A 84 2.57 -0.85 8.52
N GLY A 85 2.50 -2.15 8.80
CA GLY A 85 3.51 -2.86 9.59
C GLY A 85 4.90 -2.77 8.97
N PHE A 86 5.03 -3.05 7.66
CA PHE A 86 6.30 -2.95 6.93
C PHE A 86 6.87 -1.54 6.97
N TYR A 87 6.06 -0.52 6.72
CA TYR A 87 6.52 0.86 6.74
C TYR A 87 6.88 1.33 8.15
N SER A 88 6.14 0.91 9.17
CA SER A 88 6.44 1.21 10.57
C SER A 88 7.75 0.57 11.02
N TRP A 89 8.01 -0.67 10.60
CA TRP A 89 9.27 -1.36 10.84
C TRP A 89 10.46 -0.66 10.18
N LYS A 90 10.30 -0.28 8.90
CA LYS A 90 11.31 0.47 8.14
C LYS A 90 11.61 1.82 8.79
N ALA A 91 10.58 2.56 9.20
CA ALA A 91 10.76 3.83 9.90
C ALA A 91 11.47 3.67 11.26
N LYS A 92 11.17 2.59 12.01
CA LYS A 92 11.87 2.27 13.27
C LYS A 92 13.35 2.02 13.03
N ALA A 93 13.70 1.23 12.02
CA ALA A 93 15.10 0.94 11.69
C ALA A 93 15.87 2.22 11.32
N GLU A 94 15.31 3.06 10.45
CA GLU A 94 15.92 4.34 10.07
C GLU A 94 16.08 5.29 11.26
N ASN A 95 15.10 5.35 12.16
CA ASN A 95 15.19 6.20 13.34
C ASN A 95 16.25 5.71 14.34
N VAL A 96 16.38 4.39 14.52
CA VAL A 96 17.45 3.81 15.34
C VAL A 96 18.82 4.18 14.79
N VAL A 97 19.00 4.13 13.46
CA VAL A 97 20.25 4.54 12.80
C VAL A 97 20.52 6.04 13.02
N LYS A 98 19.51 6.90 12.83
CA LYS A 98 19.65 8.36 13.02
C LYS A 98 20.00 8.72 14.47
N ILE A 99 19.41 8.07 15.47
CA ILE A 99 19.71 8.33 16.88
C ILE A 99 21.16 7.96 17.20
N LYS A 100 21.65 6.82 16.71
CA LYS A 100 23.05 6.40 16.92
C LYS A 100 24.04 7.36 16.26
N GLN A 101 23.71 7.88 15.08
CA GLN A 101 24.52 8.89 14.39
C GLN A 101 24.50 10.25 15.12
N ALA A 102 23.35 10.67 15.66
CA ALA A 102 23.20 11.96 16.31
C ALA A 102 23.75 12.01 17.75
N ASN A 103 23.75 10.88 18.48
CA ASN A 103 24.21 10.79 19.87
C ASN A 103 25.12 9.57 20.10
N PRO A 104 26.35 9.57 19.55
CA PRO A 104 27.24 8.42 19.58
C PRO A 104 27.62 8.01 21.01
N THR A 105 27.94 8.96 21.89
CA THR A 105 28.39 8.71 23.28
C THR A 105 27.31 8.11 24.18
N ALA A 106 26.03 8.39 23.94
CA ALA A 106 24.91 7.80 24.68
C ALA A 106 24.47 6.44 24.12
N THR A 107 25.04 6.02 22.99
CA THR A 107 24.55 4.90 22.16
C THR A 107 25.63 3.82 21.89
N GLU A 108 26.81 3.93 22.50
CA GLU A 108 27.97 3.06 22.24
C GLU A 108 27.70 1.55 22.41
N GLY A 109 26.74 1.17 23.25
CA GLY A 109 26.37 -0.23 23.50
C GLY A 109 25.28 -0.82 22.58
N MET A 110 24.66 -0.04 21.70
CA MET A 110 23.59 -0.56 20.84
C MET A 110 24.15 -1.33 19.63
N PRO A 111 23.79 -2.62 19.43
CA PRO A 111 24.28 -3.47 18.35
C PRO A 111 23.59 -3.13 17.03
N VAL A 112 23.87 -1.92 16.53
CA VAL A 112 23.41 -1.43 15.23
C VAL A 112 24.66 -1.26 14.37
N ASP A 113 24.85 -2.13 13.40
CA ASP A 113 25.97 -2.05 12.47
C ASP A 113 25.72 -0.93 11.45
N LEU A 114 26.44 0.18 11.60
CA LEU A 114 26.34 1.34 10.72
C LEU A 114 27.10 1.14 9.40
N ASN A 115 28.03 0.17 9.34
CA ASN A 115 28.89 -0.03 8.18
C ASN A 115 28.20 -0.81 7.05
N ASN A 116 27.13 -1.54 7.36
CA ASN A 116 26.33 -2.31 6.39
C ASN A 116 25.18 -1.48 5.76
N ILE A 117 25.12 -0.16 5.99
CA ILE A 117 24.01 0.72 5.56
C ILE A 117 24.50 1.82 4.58
N GLN A 118 25.68 1.63 3.97
CA GLN A 118 26.17 2.57 2.96
C GLN A 118 25.39 2.42 1.64
N PRO A 119 25.12 3.53 0.92
CA PRO A 119 24.29 3.56 -0.29
C PRO A 119 24.85 2.76 -1.46
#